data_AF-A0A7J8K3S1-F1
#
_entry.id   AF-A0A7J8K3S1-F1
#
_cell.length_a   1.000
_cell.length_b   1.000
_cell.length_c   1.000
_cell.angle_alpha   90.00
_cell.angle_beta   90.00
_cell.angle_gamma   90.00
#
_symmetry.space_group_name_H-M   'P 1'
#
loop_
_entity.id
_entity.type
_entity.pdbx_description
1 polymer ?
#
loop_
_entity_poly.entity_id
_entity_poly.type
_entity_poly.pdbx_seq_one_letter_code
_entity_poly.pdbx_strand_id
1 'polypeptide(L)'
;MSSEVASRCDAKKLVRSPSGLRMVPEHRAFGSPFGLEEPQWVPDKECPRCMQCDAKFDFLTRKHHCRRCGKCFCDKCCGQKVALPRMCFVDPVRQCSACALVSRKEAEFFDKQLRVLLSGATFLVTFGNSEKSETMVCRLSNNQRYLLLDGDSHHEIEVAHISTVQILTEGFPAGGGNARATGMSLQYSIPGSEGMTQLKLTAGEDANGSRRPSTVWLVAMHKAAKLLCESRDQ
;
A
#
# COMPACT_ATOMS: atom_id res chain seq x y z
N MET A 1 14.65 -23.81 -15.96
CA MET A 1 14.16 -22.71 -16.84
C MET A 1 13.29 -21.70 -16.08
N SER A 2 13.40 -21.57 -14.74
CA SER A 2 12.43 -20.79 -13.92
C SER A 2 12.98 -19.49 -13.32
N SER A 3 14.30 -19.28 -13.28
CA SER A 3 14.89 -18.06 -12.69
C SER A 3 14.89 -16.86 -13.64
N GLU A 4 14.99 -17.11 -14.95
CA GLU A 4 15.09 -16.07 -15.99
C GLU A 4 13.74 -15.45 -16.35
N VAL A 5 12.64 -16.20 -16.17
CA VAL A 5 11.27 -15.69 -16.34
C VAL A 5 10.85 -14.86 -15.12
N ALA A 6 11.20 -15.29 -13.91
CA ALA A 6 10.97 -14.53 -12.68
C ALA A 6 11.75 -13.20 -12.66
N SER A 7 12.99 -13.17 -13.18
CA SER A 7 13.80 -11.94 -13.22
C SER A 7 13.26 -10.88 -14.20
N ARG A 8 12.53 -11.29 -15.24
CA ARG A 8 11.89 -10.39 -16.21
C ARG A 8 10.59 -9.75 -15.71
N CYS A 9 9.87 -10.41 -14.79
CA CYS A 9 8.60 -9.92 -14.27
C CYS A 9 8.73 -8.72 -13.30
N ASP A 10 9.89 -8.52 -12.70
CA ASP A 10 10.15 -7.41 -11.75
C ASP A 10 11.10 -6.35 -12.32
N ALA A 11 11.33 -6.34 -13.64
CA ALA A 11 12.17 -5.34 -14.28
C ALA A 11 11.60 -3.92 -14.06
N LYS A 12 12.45 -3.03 -13.54
CA LYS A 12 12.14 -1.62 -13.30
C LYS A 12 13.00 -0.75 -14.18
N LYS A 13 12.40 0.31 -14.71
CA LYS A 13 13.09 1.34 -15.48
C LYS A 13 13.01 2.69 -14.78
N LEU A 14 14.08 3.46 -14.94
CA LEU A 14 14.11 4.85 -14.51
C LEU A 14 13.50 5.73 -15.60
N VAL A 15 12.47 6.50 -15.24
CA VAL A 15 11.79 7.43 -16.14
C VAL A 15 11.90 8.84 -15.59
N ARG A 16 12.17 9.81 -16.46
CA ARG A 16 12.16 11.23 -16.11
C ARG A 16 10.81 11.83 -16.49
N SER A 17 10.08 12.33 -15.50
CA SER A 17 8.82 13.06 -15.64
C SER A 17 9.04 14.56 -15.39
N PRO A 18 8.07 15.44 -15.74
CA PRO A 18 8.08 16.84 -15.32
C PRO A 18 8.16 17.00 -13.78
N SER A 19 7.66 16.01 -13.04
CA SER A 19 7.67 15.99 -11.58
C SER A 19 8.96 15.52 -10.93
N GLY A 20 9.82 14.79 -11.67
CA GLY A 20 11.08 14.23 -11.16
C GLY A 20 11.44 12.85 -11.74
N LEU A 21 12.45 12.21 -11.16
CA LEU A 21 12.86 10.85 -11.52
C LEU A 21 11.99 9.81 -10.80
N ARG A 22 11.48 8.84 -11.57
CA ARG A 22 10.58 7.79 -11.10
C ARG A 22 11.13 6.41 -11.48
N MET A 23 11.09 5.45 -10.56
CA MET A 23 11.46 4.05 -10.81
C MET A 23 10.19 3.21 -11.00
N VAL A 24 9.77 3.04 -12.24
CA VAL A 24 8.50 2.38 -12.58
C VAL A 24 8.74 0.96 -13.11
N PRO A 25 7.78 0.04 -12.95
CA PRO A 25 7.83 -1.25 -13.64
C PRO A 25 7.92 -1.04 -15.15
N GLU A 26 8.64 -1.91 -15.85
CA GLU A 26 8.73 -1.85 -17.32
C GLU A 26 7.37 -2.09 -17.99
N HIS A 27 6.60 -3.03 -17.45
CA HIS A 27 5.28 -3.38 -17.93
C HIS A 27 4.22 -3.09 -16.85
N ARG A 28 3.19 -2.33 -17.22
CA ARG A 28 2.17 -1.81 -16.29
C ARG A 28 1.46 -2.88 -15.49
N ALA A 29 1.25 -4.07 -16.07
CA ALA A 29 0.65 -5.19 -15.36
C ALA A 29 1.44 -5.59 -14.10
N PHE A 30 2.75 -5.32 -14.00
CA PHE A 30 3.55 -5.63 -12.82
C PHE A 30 3.63 -4.47 -11.81
N GLY A 31 2.76 -3.47 -11.94
CA GLY A 31 2.59 -2.40 -10.96
C GLY A 31 2.19 -2.93 -9.59
N SER A 32 2.73 -2.29 -8.55
CA SER A 32 2.25 -2.47 -7.19
C SER A 32 0.79 -2.00 -7.10
N PRO A 33 -0.11 -2.74 -6.45
CA PRO A 33 -1.50 -2.31 -6.28
C PRO A 33 -1.65 -1.10 -5.35
N PHE A 34 -0.58 -0.72 -4.62
CA PHE A 34 -0.53 0.50 -3.80
C PHE A 34 -0.10 1.74 -4.61
N GLY A 35 0.26 1.55 -5.88
CA GLY A 35 0.74 2.59 -6.78
C GLY A 35 -0.35 3.62 -7.09
N LEU A 36 0.07 4.87 -7.31
CA LEU A 36 -0.75 5.95 -7.81
C LEU A 36 -0.12 6.51 -9.08
N GLU A 37 -0.96 6.94 -10.01
CA GLU A 37 -0.51 7.66 -11.19
C GLU A 37 -0.12 9.10 -10.86
N GLU A 38 0.76 9.67 -11.69
CA GLU A 38 1.15 11.08 -11.55
C GLU A 38 -0.01 11.99 -11.98
N PRO A 39 -0.33 13.03 -11.18
CA PRO A 39 -1.41 13.93 -11.53
C PRO A 39 -1.03 14.81 -12.74
N GLN A 40 -2.03 15.17 -13.54
CA GLN A 40 -1.87 16.26 -14.49
C GLN A 40 -1.64 17.57 -13.74
N TRP A 41 -0.65 18.34 -14.18
CA TRP A 41 -0.41 19.66 -13.63
C TRP A 41 -1.40 20.65 -14.20
N VAL A 42 -2.00 21.47 -13.33
CA VAL A 42 -2.85 22.56 -13.81
C VAL A 42 -2.00 23.50 -14.67
N PRO A 43 -2.40 23.80 -15.92
CA PRO A 43 -1.63 24.68 -16.79
C PRO A 43 -1.40 26.05 -16.15
N ASP A 44 -0.21 26.62 -16.34
CA ASP A 44 0.14 27.91 -15.74
C ASP A 44 -0.86 29.02 -16.09
N LYS A 45 -1.41 29.00 -17.30
CA LYS A 45 -2.40 30.00 -17.75
C LYS A 45 -3.69 29.96 -16.93
N GLU A 46 -4.05 28.81 -16.39
CA GLU A 46 -5.26 28.59 -15.58
C GLU A 46 -5.01 28.82 -14.09
N CYS A 47 -3.77 29.15 -13.70
CA CYS A 47 -3.38 29.40 -12.32
C CYS A 47 -2.89 30.84 -12.14
N PRO A 48 -3.77 31.86 -12.10
CA PRO A 48 -3.39 33.26 -11.85
C PRO A 48 -3.07 33.54 -10.38
N ARG A 49 -3.56 32.68 -9.47
CA ARG A 49 -3.45 32.82 -8.02
C ARG A 49 -3.15 31.49 -7.34
N CYS A 50 -2.49 31.54 -6.19
CA CYS A 50 -2.19 30.36 -5.38
C CYS A 50 -3.48 29.64 -4.98
N MET A 51 -3.58 28.34 -5.27
CA MET A 51 -4.78 27.52 -4.97
C MET A 51 -4.97 27.19 -3.48
N GLN A 52 -4.25 27.86 -2.57
CA GLN A 52 -4.40 27.71 -1.13
C GLN A 52 -4.60 29.06 -0.42
N CYS A 53 -3.77 30.06 -0.71
CA CYS A 53 -3.83 31.37 -0.04
C CYS A 53 -4.31 32.52 -0.92
N ASP A 54 -4.70 32.24 -2.17
CA ASP A 54 -5.17 33.21 -3.16
C ASP A 54 -4.19 34.35 -3.53
N ALA A 55 -2.94 34.25 -3.09
CA ALA A 55 -1.88 35.19 -3.47
C ALA A 55 -1.72 35.21 -5.00
N LYS A 56 -1.78 36.41 -5.59
CA LYS A 56 -1.58 36.61 -7.03
C LYS A 56 -0.14 36.26 -7.39
N PHE A 57 0.03 35.54 -8.50
CA PHE A 57 1.36 35.31 -9.05
C PHE A 57 1.83 36.51 -9.86
N ASP A 58 3.11 36.83 -9.73
CA ASP A 58 3.77 37.93 -10.41
C ASP A 58 5.28 37.63 -10.56
N PHE A 59 6.09 38.66 -10.82
CA PHE A 59 7.53 38.47 -10.98
C PHE A 59 8.24 38.03 -9.69
N LEU A 60 7.71 38.37 -8.51
CA LEU A 60 8.28 38.02 -7.21
C LEU A 60 7.70 36.70 -6.68
N THR A 61 6.41 36.46 -6.91
CA THR A 61 5.69 35.27 -6.47
C THR A 61 5.54 34.30 -7.64
N ARG A 62 6.44 33.31 -7.71
CA ARG A 62 6.49 32.29 -8.77
C ARG A 62 5.49 31.15 -8.50
N LYS A 63 5.09 30.47 -9.58
CA LYS A 63 4.19 29.30 -9.54
C LYS A 63 4.96 28.03 -9.22
N HIS A 64 4.37 27.16 -8.40
CA HIS A 64 4.92 25.87 -8.05
C HIS A 64 3.83 24.79 -7.99
N HIS A 65 4.02 23.69 -8.72
CA HIS A 65 3.09 22.57 -8.70
C HIS A 65 3.41 21.58 -7.59
N CYS A 66 2.38 21.12 -6.90
CA CYS A 66 2.50 19.98 -6.00
C CYS A 66 2.59 18.69 -6.83
N ARG A 67 3.63 17.88 -6.61
CA ARG A 67 3.85 16.64 -7.36
C ARG A 67 2.84 15.53 -7.04
N ARG A 68 2.06 15.66 -5.95
CA ARG A 68 1.02 14.69 -5.56
C ARG A 68 -0.37 15.04 -6.09
N CYS A 69 -0.73 16.31 -6.19
CA CYS A 69 -2.08 16.71 -6.64
C CYS A 69 -2.12 17.55 -7.92
N GLY A 70 -0.98 17.96 -8.48
CA GLY A 70 -0.91 18.74 -9.72
C GLY A 70 -1.39 20.20 -9.62
N LYS A 71 -1.95 20.61 -8.48
CA LYS A 71 -2.37 21.99 -8.22
C LYS A 71 -1.18 22.95 -8.09
N CYS A 72 -1.43 24.23 -8.34
CA CYS A 72 -0.41 25.28 -8.41
C CYS A 72 -0.49 26.26 -7.22
N PHE A 73 0.67 26.56 -6.64
CA PHE A 73 0.82 27.23 -5.34
C PHE A 73 2.01 28.20 -5.35
N CYS A 74 2.06 29.11 -4.38
CA CYS A 74 3.27 29.87 -4.07
C CYS A 74 4.25 29.02 -3.22
N ASP A 75 5.50 29.48 -3.09
CA ASP A 75 6.54 28.73 -2.38
C ASP A 75 6.16 28.45 -0.90
N LYS A 76 5.55 29.42 -0.22
CA LYS A 76 5.09 29.26 1.17
C LYS A 76 4.07 28.12 1.35
N CYS A 77 3.15 27.96 0.39
CA CYS A 77 2.12 26.92 0.43
C CYS A 77 2.60 25.56 -0.08
N CYS A 78 3.75 25.51 -0.77
CA CYS A 78 4.24 24.31 -1.45
C CYS A 78 5.76 24.17 -1.33
N GLY A 79 6.35 24.47 -0.17
CA GLY A 79 7.80 24.47 0.04
C GLY A 79 8.40 23.14 0.49
N GLN A 80 7.57 22.18 0.92
CA GLN A 80 8.04 20.94 1.53
C GLN A 80 8.47 19.93 0.46
N LYS A 81 9.60 19.24 0.68
CA LYS A 81 9.98 18.04 -0.09
C LYS A 81 9.70 16.80 0.75
N VAL A 82 8.88 15.89 0.24
CA VAL A 82 8.46 14.68 0.96
C VAL A 82 8.55 13.48 0.02
N ALA A 83 8.98 12.33 0.56
CA ALA A 83 8.97 11.06 -0.16
C ALA A 83 7.56 10.75 -0.68
N LEU A 84 7.47 10.23 -1.89
CA LEU A 84 6.19 9.86 -2.52
C LEU A 84 6.28 8.48 -3.18
N PRO A 85 6.44 7.39 -2.38
CA PRO A 85 6.70 6.05 -2.90
C PRO A 85 5.56 5.50 -3.76
N ARG A 86 4.31 5.89 -3.46
CA ARG A 86 3.12 5.47 -4.22
C ARG A 86 3.18 5.89 -5.69
N MET A 87 3.80 7.02 -6.01
CA MET A 87 4.00 7.46 -7.41
C MET A 87 5.39 7.09 -7.95
N CYS A 88 6.11 6.21 -7.24
CA CYS A 88 7.41 5.69 -7.62
C CYS A 88 8.53 6.74 -7.74
N PHE A 89 8.41 7.91 -7.08
CA PHE A 89 9.50 8.89 -7.07
C PHE A 89 10.69 8.37 -6.27
N VAL A 90 11.89 8.52 -6.84
CA VAL A 90 13.15 8.10 -6.21
C VAL A 90 13.53 9.05 -5.08
N ASP A 91 13.47 10.35 -5.35
CA ASP A 91 13.82 11.40 -4.38
C ASP A 91 12.58 12.08 -3.80
N PRO A 92 12.68 12.70 -2.60
CA PRO A 92 11.62 13.55 -2.06
C PRO A 92 11.24 14.69 -3.02
N VAL A 93 9.95 14.79 -3.31
CA VAL A 93 9.40 15.77 -4.27
C VAL A 93 8.61 16.88 -3.59
N ARG A 94 8.50 18.02 -4.27
CA ARG A 94 7.79 19.20 -3.77
C ARG A 94 6.29 18.92 -3.61
N GLN A 95 5.73 19.24 -2.44
CA GLN A 95 4.31 19.07 -2.17
C GLN A 95 3.70 20.27 -1.43
N CYS A 96 2.39 20.49 -1.63
CA CYS A 96 1.62 21.42 -0.80
C CYS A 96 1.46 20.86 0.62
N SER A 97 1.18 21.73 1.59
CA SER A 97 1.08 21.34 3.01
C SER A 97 0.08 20.20 3.26
N ALA A 98 -1.06 20.21 2.56
CA ALA A 98 -2.08 19.17 2.68
C ALA A 98 -1.57 17.81 2.18
N CYS A 99 -1.01 17.76 0.97
CA CYS A 99 -0.46 16.52 0.40
C CYS A 99 0.73 16.00 1.22
N ALA A 100 1.60 16.89 1.69
CA ALA A 100 2.76 16.53 2.48
C ALA A 100 2.38 15.83 3.80
N LEU A 101 1.26 16.22 4.43
CA LEU A 101 0.74 15.52 5.62
C LEU A 101 0.31 14.10 5.30
N VAL A 102 -0.38 13.90 4.18
CA VAL A 102 -0.84 12.57 3.75
C VAL A 102 0.35 11.69 3.39
N SER A 103 1.29 12.18 2.56
CA SER A 103 2.48 11.41 2.16
C SER A 103 3.38 11.03 3.32
N ARG A 104 3.48 11.83 4.38
CA ARG A 104 4.23 11.43 5.59
C ARG A 104 3.58 10.26 6.32
N LYS A 105 2.24 10.24 6.41
CA LYS A 105 1.50 9.11 6.99
C LYS A 105 1.66 7.85 6.13
N GLU A 106 1.58 7.99 4.81
CA GLU A 106 1.80 6.90 3.86
C GLU A 106 3.25 6.38 3.93
N ALA A 107 4.26 7.26 4.06
CA ALA A 107 5.67 6.86 4.14
C ALA A 107 5.94 5.92 5.32
N GLU A 108 5.30 6.14 6.47
CA GLU A 108 5.44 5.23 7.61
C GLU A 108 5.00 3.79 7.28
N PHE A 109 3.98 3.63 6.42
CA PHE A 109 3.58 2.31 5.94
C PHE A 109 4.69 1.65 5.11
N PHE A 110 5.24 2.35 4.12
CA PHE A 110 6.28 1.81 3.24
C PHE A 110 7.60 1.53 3.98
N ASP A 111 7.95 2.33 4.97
CA ASP A 111 9.20 2.16 5.73
C ASP A 111 9.14 0.99 6.71
N LYS A 112 8.00 0.84 7.42
CA LYS A 112 7.88 -0.12 8.52
C LYS A 112 6.99 -1.31 8.17
N GLN A 113 5.76 -1.05 7.73
CA GLN A 113 4.72 -2.07 7.61
C GLN A 113 4.95 -2.97 6.40
N LEU A 114 5.40 -2.41 5.28
CA LEU A 114 5.68 -3.20 4.07
C LEU A 114 6.76 -4.25 4.32
N ARG A 115 7.83 -3.91 5.07
CA ARG A 115 8.87 -4.89 5.43
C ARG A 115 8.31 -6.07 6.22
N VAL A 116 7.43 -5.79 7.20
CA VAL A 116 6.75 -6.84 7.97
C VAL A 116 5.94 -7.76 7.04
N LEU A 117 5.19 -7.17 6.10
CA LEU A 117 4.35 -7.93 5.18
C LEU A 117 5.15 -8.84 4.25
N LEU A 118 6.30 -8.37 3.77
CA LEU A 118 7.22 -9.13 2.91
C LEU A 118 7.95 -10.24 3.67
N SER A 119 8.35 -10.00 4.93
CA SER A 119 8.98 -11.02 5.78
C SER A 119 8.05 -12.19 6.07
N GLY A 120 6.75 -11.93 6.16
CA GLY A 120 5.72 -12.93 6.43
C GLY A 120 5.61 -13.30 7.91
N ALA A 121 4.57 -14.06 8.22
CA ALA A 121 4.36 -14.65 9.53
C ALA A 121 3.54 -15.95 9.42
N THR A 122 3.64 -16.79 10.45
CA THR A 122 2.91 -18.06 10.52
C THR A 122 1.49 -17.85 11.00
N PHE A 123 0.53 -18.49 10.33
CA PHE A 123 -0.88 -18.47 10.67
C PHE A 123 -1.48 -19.85 10.54
N LEU A 124 -2.54 -20.09 11.32
CA LEU A 124 -3.47 -21.16 11.06
C LEU A 124 -4.55 -20.64 10.10
N VAL A 125 -4.60 -21.23 8.90
CA VAL A 125 -5.38 -20.75 7.76
C VAL A 125 -6.58 -21.64 7.53
N THR A 126 -7.74 -21.03 7.34
CA THR A 126 -8.99 -21.72 6.99
C THR A 126 -9.59 -21.09 5.74
N PHE A 127 -9.88 -21.91 4.73
CA PHE A 127 -10.51 -21.49 3.48
C PHE A 127 -12.02 -21.76 3.50
N GLY A 128 -12.82 -20.75 3.15
CA GLY A 128 -14.27 -20.83 3.10
C GLY A 128 -14.87 -21.29 4.44
N ASN A 129 -15.80 -22.25 4.35
CA ASN A 129 -16.46 -22.88 5.51
C ASN A 129 -15.81 -24.22 5.88
N SER A 130 -14.58 -24.48 5.45
CA SER A 130 -13.87 -25.70 5.82
C SER A 130 -13.65 -25.73 7.33
N GLU A 131 -13.90 -26.88 7.97
CA GLU A 131 -13.50 -27.10 9.37
C GLU A 131 -12.00 -27.43 9.49
N LYS A 132 -11.35 -27.79 8.37
CA LYS A 132 -9.92 -28.05 8.33
C LYS A 132 -9.15 -26.75 8.25
N SER A 133 -8.14 -26.64 9.11
CA SER A 133 -7.20 -25.56 9.14
C SER A 133 -5.77 -26.06 8.91
N GLU A 134 -4.99 -25.30 8.15
CA GLU A 134 -3.61 -25.63 7.79
C GLU A 134 -2.66 -24.56 8.34
N THR A 135 -1.50 -24.96 8.86
CA THR A 135 -0.47 -24.03 9.30
C THR A 135 0.31 -23.56 8.08
N MET A 136 0.27 -22.26 7.78
CA MET A 136 0.91 -21.68 6.60
C MET A 136 1.70 -20.41 6.96
N VAL A 137 2.75 -20.14 6.20
CA VAL A 137 3.45 -18.86 6.20
C VAL A 137 2.77 -17.93 5.21
N CYS A 138 2.26 -16.79 5.71
CA CYS A 138 1.57 -15.79 4.90
C CYS A 138 2.48 -14.58 4.68
N ARG A 139 2.68 -14.15 3.44
CA ARG A 139 3.52 -12.98 3.09
C ARG A 139 3.04 -12.29 1.81
N LEU A 140 3.40 -11.02 1.64
CA LEU A 140 3.24 -10.36 0.34
C LEU A 140 4.40 -10.72 -0.60
N SER A 141 4.11 -10.82 -1.90
CA SER A 141 5.12 -10.92 -2.95
C SER A 141 5.99 -9.65 -3.02
N ASN A 142 7.17 -9.74 -3.63
CA ASN A 142 8.12 -8.61 -3.73
C ASN A 142 7.55 -7.37 -4.44
N ASN A 143 6.72 -7.57 -5.45
CA ASN A 143 5.97 -6.52 -6.15
C ASN A 143 4.60 -6.20 -5.50
N GLN A 144 4.31 -6.84 -4.37
CA GLN A 144 3.10 -6.74 -3.57
C GLN A 144 1.78 -7.06 -4.29
N ARG A 145 1.84 -7.75 -5.44
CA ARG A 145 0.66 -8.14 -6.21
C ARG A 145 -0.08 -9.34 -5.63
N TYR A 146 0.64 -10.22 -4.92
CA TYR A 146 0.09 -11.47 -4.42
C TYR A 146 0.28 -11.57 -2.91
N LEU A 147 -0.75 -12.05 -2.22
CA LEU A 147 -0.63 -12.65 -0.90
C LEU A 147 -0.33 -14.13 -1.11
N LEU A 148 0.87 -14.53 -0.71
CA LEU A 148 1.39 -15.89 -0.81
C LEU A 148 1.11 -16.62 0.50
N LEU A 149 0.57 -17.82 0.38
CA LEU A 149 0.25 -18.73 1.48
C LEU A 149 1.02 -20.03 1.23
N ASP A 150 2.09 -20.22 1.98
CA ASP A 150 3.04 -21.33 1.83
C ASP A 150 2.88 -22.32 3.00
N GLY A 151 2.38 -23.53 2.74
CA GLY A 151 2.21 -24.62 3.72
C GLY A 151 2.55 -25.97 3.09
N ASP A 152 1.72 -26.98 3.35
CA ASP A 152 1.73 -28.23 2.57
C ASP A 152 1.25 -27.96 1.14
N SER A 153 0.32 -27.01 0.99
CA SER A 153 -0.14 -26.47 -0.29
C SER A 153 0.39 -25.06 -0.51
N HIS A 154 0.48 -24.65 -1.79
CA HIS A 154 0.83 -23.30 -2.18
C HIS A 154 -0.40 -22.59 -2.75
N HIS A 155 -0.77 -21.44 -2.19
CA HIS A 155 -1.86 -20.61 -2.69
C HIS A 155 -1.41 -19.16 -2.91
N GLU A 156 -1.87 -18.57 -4.00
CA GLU A 156 -1.62 -17.18 -4.36
C GLU A 156 -2.94 -16.44 -4.50
N ILE A 157 -3.10 -15.33 -3.78
CA ILE A 157 -4.27 -14.47 -3.85
C ILE A 157 -3.84 -13.11 -4.39
N GLU A 158 -4.39 -12.71 -5.55
CA GLU A 158 -4.16 -11.36 -6.05
C GLU A 158 -4.73 -10.31 -5.10
N VAL A 159 -3.85 -9.45 -4.61
CA VAL A 159 -4.18 -8.40 -3.64
C VAL A 159 -5.24 -7.44 -4.19
N ALA A 160 -5.25 -7.22 -5.51
CA ALA A 160 -6.24 -6.39 -6.19
C ALA A 160 -7.67 -6.95 -6.10
N HIS A 161 -7.84 -8.27 -5.90
CA HIS A 161 -9.14 -8.91 -5.76
C HIS A 161 -9.61 -9.04 -4.31
N ILE A 162 -8.82 -8.59 -3.34
CA ILE A 162 -9.24 -8.51 -1.95
C ILE A 162 -10.22 -7.34 -1.81
N SER A 163 -11.41 -7.64 -1.31
CA SER A 163 -12.53 -6.71 -1.18
C SER A 163 -12.69 -6.20 0.24
N THR A 164 -12.66 -7.11 1.22
CA THR A 164 -12.90 -6.81 2.63
C THR A 164 -11.80 -7.41 3.49
N VAL A 165 -11.31 -6.62 4.45
CA VAL A 165 -10.32 -7.06 5.44
C VAL A 165 -10.81 -6.68 6.84
N GLN A 166 -11.01 -7.66 7.70
CA GLN A 166 -11.49 -7.47 9.07
C GLN A 166 -10.51 -8.08 10.06
N ILE A 167 -10.08 -7.31 11.06
CA ILE A 167 -9.30 -7.84 12.17
C ILE A 167 -10.24 -8.57 13.12
N LEU A 168 -9.86 -9.78 13.52
CA LEU A 168 -10.50 -10.53 14.58
C LEU A 168 -9.73 -10.27 15.89
N THR A 169 -10.45 -9.98 16.96
CA THR A 169 -9.90 -9.69 18.29
C THR A 169 -10.61 -10.55 19.33
N GLU A 170 -9.89 -11.04 20.33
CA GLU A 170 -10.50 -11.70 21.49
C GLU A 170 -10.58 -10.71 22.67
N GLY A 171 -11.76 -10.65 23.31
CA GLY A 171 -12.01 -9.89 24.54
C GLY A 171 -13.01 -8.73 24.38
N PHE A 172 -14.05 -8.69 25.23
CA PHE A 172 -14.86 -7.50 25.46
C PHE A 172 -14.01 -6.44 26.20
N PRO A 173 -14.19 -5.12 25.96
CA PRO A 173 -13.41 -4.10 26.62
C PRO A 173 -13.93 -3.85 28.04
N ALA A 174 -13.77 -4.83 28.94
CA ALA A 174 -13.90 -4.62 30.37
C ALA A 174 -12.53 -4.17 30.90
N GLY A 175 -12.19 -2.90 30.65
CA GLY A 175 -11.02 -2.23 31.24
C GLY A 175 -9.91 -1.92 30.25
N GLY A 176 -10.06 -0.81 29.51
CA GLY A 176 -8.98 0.10 29.04
C GLY A 176 -7.76 -0.42 28.27
N GLY A 177 -7.62 -1.72 28.06
CA GLY A 177 -6.50 -2.33 27.35
C GLY A 177 -6.73 -2.37 25.84
N ASN A 178 -5.68 -2.12 25.05
CA ASN A 178 -5.72 -2.25 23.60
C ASN A 178 -6.11 -3.68 23.21
N ALA A 179 -7.24 -3.86 22.53
CA ALA A 179 -7.67 -5.14 21.98
C ALA A 179 -6.55 -5.72 21.09
N ARG A 180 -6.12 -6.95 21.39
CA ARG A 180 -5.06 -7.61 20.62
C ARG A 180 -5.69 -8.31 19.42
N ALA A 181 -5.14 -8.07 18.24
CA ALA A 181 -5.50 -8.81 17.04
C ALA A 181 -5.13 -10.29 17.23
N THR A 182 -6.12 -11.17 17.18
CA THR A 182 -5.94 -12.64 17.29
C THR A 182 -6.09 -13.33 15.95
N GLY A 183 -6.69 -12.66 14.97
CA GLY A 183 -6.82 -13.16 13.62
C GLY A 183 -7.25 -12.08 12.63
N MET A 184 -7.58 -12.52 11.41
CA MET A 184 -8.10 -11.69 10.35
C MET A 184 -8.99 -12.52 9.43
N SER A 185 -10.05 -11.90 8.93
CA SER A 185 -10.85 -12.43 7.84
C SER A 185 -10.69 -11.57 6.60
N LEU A 186 -10.40 -12.21 5.48
CA LEU A 186 -10.29 -11.61 4.16
C LEU A 186 -11.40 -12.16 3.27
N GLN A 187 -12.03 -11.29 2.47
CA GLN A 187 -12.91 -11.71 1.39
C GLN A 187 -12.31 -11.31 0.05
N TYR A 188 -12.28 -12.21 -0.91
CA TYR A 188 -11.71 -11.96 -2.23
C TYR A 188 -12.50 -12.68 -3.32
N SER A 189 -12.50 -12.11 -4.52
CA SER A 189 -13.09 -12.73 -5.71
C SER A 189 -12.06 -13.54 -6.48
N ILE A 190 -12.48 -14.66 -7.05
CA ILE A 190 -11.65 -15.46 -7.96
C ILE A 190 -12.12 -15.13 -9.40
N PRO A 191 -11.21 -14.73 -10.31
CA PRO A 191 -11.58 -14.49 -11.71
C PRO A 191 -12.30 -15.69 -12.32
N GLY A 192 -13.47 -15.46 -12.91
CA GLY A 192 -14.28 -16.51 -13.53
C GLY A 192 -15.18 -17.29 -12.57
N SER A 193 -15.19 -16.97 -11.27
CA SER A 193 -16.12 -17.54 -10.30
C SER A 193 -17.22 -16.55 -9.93
N GLU A 194 -18.47 -17.00 -9.90
CA GLU A 194 -19.60 -16.23 -9.37
C GLU A 194 -19.66 -16.38 -7.85
N GLY A 195 -18.84 -15.61 -7.13
CA GLY A 195 -18.86 -15.60 -5.67
C GLY A 195 -17.67 -14.94 -5.01
N MET A 196 -17.82 -14.66 -3.71
CA MET A 196 -16.71 -14.28 -2.84
C MET A 196 -16.23 -15.49 -2.06
N THR A 197 -14.91 -15.66 -2.01
CA THR A 197 -14.25 -16.63 -1.14
C THR A 197 -13.79 -15.93 0.13
N GLN A 198 -13.93 -16.62 1.26
CA GLN A 198 -13.43 -16.16 2.55
C GLN A 198 -12.13 -16.89 2.91
N LEU A 199 -11.16 -16.14 3.44
CA LEU A 199 -9.96 -16.68 4.08
C LEU A 199 -9.94 -16.20 5.52
N LYS A 200 -9.69 -17.11 6.46
CA LYS A 200 -9.48 -16.76 7.86
C LYS A 200 -8.06 -17.09 8.26
N LEU A 201 -7.37 -16.11 8.82
CA LEU A 201 -6.03 -16.22 9.38
C LEU A 201 -6.15 -16.14 10.90
N THR A 202 -5.71 -17.16 11.61
CA THR A 202 -5.59 -17.14 13.08
C THR A 202 -4.12 -17.06 13.44
N ALA A 203 -3.75 -16.14 14.34
CA ALA A 203 -2.36 -15.87 14.68
C ALA A 203 -1.65 -17.14 15.18
N GLY A 204 -0.70 -17.63 14.39
CA GLY A 204 0.16 -18.75 14.74
C GLY A 204 1.29 -18.31 15.65
N GLU A 205 1.90 -19.29 16.32
CA GLU A 205 3.14 -19.13 17.08
C GLU A 205 4.34 -19.36 16.15
N ASP A 206 5.39 -18.56 16.34
CA ASP A 206 6.67 -18.78 15.67
C ASP A 206 7.46 -19.93 16.34
N ALA A 207 8.65 -20.23 15.82
CA ALA A 207 9.52 -21.29 16.34
C ALA A 207 9.91 -21.10 17.83
N ASN A 208 9.76 -19.88 18.35
CA ASN A 208 10.04 -19.54 19.74
C ASN A 208 8.75 -19.44 20.60
N GLY A 209 7.60 -19.87 20.07
CA GLY A 209 6.30 -19.80 20.77
C GLY A 209 5.69 -18.40 20.82
N SER A 210 6.20 -17.43 20.06
CA SER A 210 5.74 -16.05 20.09
C SER A 210 4.72 -15.76 18.98
N ARG A 211 3.58 -15.15 19.34
CA ARG A 211 2.58 -14.63 18.39
C ARG A 211 2.85 -13.19 17.96
N ARG A 212 3.96 -12.60 18.40
CA ARG A 212 4.29 -11.20 18.07
C ARG A 212 4.43 -10.97 16.56
N PRO A 213 5.12 -11.83 15.78
CA PRO A 213 5.25 -11.61 14.34
C PRO A 213 3.88 -11.62 13.64
N SER A 214 3.03 -12.60 13.96
CA SER A 214 1.69 -12.74 13.37
C SER A 214 0.79 -11.56 13.73
N THR A 215 0.74 -11.16 15.00
CA THR A 215 -0.06 -9.98 15.42
C THR A 215 0.39 -8.66 14.78
N VAL A 216 1.70 -8.42 14.65
CA VAL A 216 2.23 -7.23 13.95
C VAL A 216 1.91 -7.29 12.45
N TRP A 217 1.98 -8.47 11.84
CA TRP A 217 1.61 -8.69 10.44
C TRP A 217 0.12 -8.42 10.18
N LEU A 218 -0.78 -8.88 11.07
CA LEU A 218 -2.22 -8.59 10.97
C LEU A 218 -2.51 -7.09 10.96
N VAL A 219 -1.86 -6.33 11.85
CA VAL A 219 -2.00 -4.86 11.91
C VAL A 219 -1.45 -4.21 10.63
N ALA A 220 -0.30 -4.68 10.14
CA ALA A 220 0.28 -4.19 8.90
C ALA A 220 -0.63 -4.45 7.69
N MET A 221 -1.24 -5.63 7.62
CA MET A 221 -2.11 -6.02 6.50
C MET A 221 -3.42 -5.23 6.51
N HIS A 222 -3.97 -4.95 7.69
CA HIS A 222 -5.13 -4.06 7.80
C HIS A 222 -4.81 -2.62 7.37
N LYS A 223 -3.61 -2.10 7.70
CA LYS A 223 -3.15 -0.80 7.17
C LYS A 223 -2.97 -0.83 5.65
N ALA A 224 -2.45 -1.93 5.11
CA ALA A 224 -2.33 -2.13 3.66
C ALA A 224 -3.70 -2.09 2.98
N ALA A 225 -4.69 -2.82 3.52
CA ALA A 225 -6.05 -2.84 3.00
C ALA A 225 -6.68 -1.44 2.91
N LYS A 226 -6.46 -0.58 3.91
CA LYS A 226 -6.91 0.82 3.87
C LYS A 226 -6.28 1.60 2.73
N LEU A 227 -4.97 1.46 2.52
CA LEU A 227 -4.27 2.12 1.40
C LEU A 227 -4.74 1.61 0.03
N LEU A 228 -5.11 0.33 -0.09
CA LEU A 228 -5.67 -0.24 -1.31
C LEU A 228 -7.04 0.37 -1.62
N CYS A 229 -7.91 0.50 -0.62
CA CYS A 229 -9.21 1.17 -0.79
C CYS A 229 -9.02 2.60 -1.28
N GLU A 230 -8.14 3.37 -0.64
CA GLU A 230 -7.81 4.74 -1.06
C GLU A 230 -7.16 4.85 -2.44
N SER A 231 -6.54 3.77 -2.95
CA SER A 231 -6.00 3.72 -4.33
C SER A 231 -7.11 3.56 -5.36
N ARG A 232 -8.16 2.81 -5.01
CA ARG A 232 -9.28 2.47 -5.90
C ARG A 232 -10.28 3.62 -6.04
N ASP A 233 -10.35 4.50 -5.04
CA ASP A 233 -11.27 5.64 -4.98
C ASP A 233 -10.73 6.91 -5.70
N GLN A 234 -9.54 6.85 -6.31
CA GLN A 234 -8.90 7.96 -7.05
C GLN A 234 -8.95 7.76 -8.56
#